data_AF-A0A955JPV5-F1
#
_entry.id   AF-A0A955JPV5-F1
#
_cell.length_a   1.000
_cell.length_b   1.000
_cell.length_c   1.000
_cell.angle_alpha   90.00
_cell.angle_beta   90.00
_cell.angle_gamma   90.00
#
_symmetry.space_group_name_H-M   'P 1'
#
loop_
_entity.id
_entity.type
_entity.pdbx_description
1 polymer ?
#
loop_
_entity_poly.entity_id
_entity_poly.type
_entity_poly.pdbx_seq_one_letter_code
_entity_poly.pdbx_strand_id
1 'polypeptide(L)'
;MGIPILLDQYAVPNRGTFELKVNRSVEIRVTAEEARRMAKRWLVDEISYMMTATEPTLVLSKRAAWRVPAILTASHVGHVGAAGYVDVDVETGELQNAAECQQAILAECQELAKRVPPYTPRADMPDDWLA
;
A
#
# COMPACT_ATOMS: atom_id res chain seq x y z
N MET A 1 11.74 15.48 -5.13
CA MET A 1 11.13 14.43 -5.97
C MET A 1 9.67 14.79 -6.17
N GLY A 2 9.11 14.58 -7.37
CA GLY A 2 7.69 14.83 -7.64
C GLY A 2 6.82 13.65 -7.22
N ILE A 3 5.61 13.92 -6.74
CA ILE A 3 4.63 12.89 -6.37
C ILE A 3 3.81 12.52 -7.62
N PRO A 4 3.67 11.23 -7.96
CA PRO A 4 2.82 10.82 -9.07
C PRO A 4 1.34 11.10 -8.76
N ILE A 5 0.60 11.56 -9.77
CA ILE A 5 -0.85 11.74 -9.73
C ILE A 5 -1.48 10.72 -10.66
N LEU A 6 -2.37 9.89 -10.13
CA LEU A 6 -3.18 8.94 -10.89
C LEU A 6 -4.58 9.53 -11.10
N LEU A 7 -5.04 9.52 -12.35
CA LEU A 7 -6.40 9.90 -12.71
C LEU A 7 -7.20 8.63 -12.95
N ASP A 8 -8.18 8.36 -12.09
CA ASP A 8 -8.96 7.12 -12.13
C ASP A 8 -10.40 7.39 -12.60
N GLN A 9 -11.03 6.41 -13.23
CA GLN A 9 -12.41 6.44 -13.76
C GLN A 9 -12.68 7.45 -14.91
N TYR A 10 -11.67 7.78 -15.73
CA TYR A 10 -11.86 8.61 -16.93
C TYR A 10 -12.16 7.77 -18.18
N ALA A 11 -13.19 8.18 -18.94
CA ALA A 11 -13.53 7.54 -20.20
C ALA A 11 -12.51 7.92 -21.29
N VAL A 12 -11.56 7.02 -21.55
CA VAL A 12 -10.56 7.20 -22.60
C VAL A 12 -11.06 6.53 -23.89
N PRO A 13 -11.05 7.21 -25.04
CA PRO A 13 -11.43 6.59 -26.31
C PRO A 13 -10.39 5.56 -26.74
N ASN A 14 -10.85 4.46 -27.38
CA ASN A 14 -9.95 3.39 -27.84
C ASN A 14 -8.96 3.85 -28.93
N ARG A 15 -9.31 4.88 -29.72
CA ARG A 15 -8.45 5.53 -30.73
C ARG A 15 -8.85 6.99 -30.92
N GLY A 16 -7.91 7.83 -31.31
CA GLY A 16 -8.13 9.25 -31.63
C GLY A 16 -7.53 10.20 -30.61
N THR A 17 -7.87 11.49 -30.71
CA THR A 17 -7.39 12.52 -29.80
C THR A 17 -8.17 12.45 -28.48
N PHE A 18 -7.43 12.41 -27.37
CA PHE A 18 -7.98 12.52 -26.02
C PHE A 18 -7.53 13.84 -25.41
N GLU A 19 -8.46 14.79 -25.27
CA GLU A 19 -8.22 16.04 -24.58
C GLU A 19 -8.70 15.94 -23.12
N LEU A 20 -7.79 16.17 -22.18
CA LEU A 20 -8.08 16.13 -20.76
C LEU A 20 -7.83 17.50 -20.12
N LYS A 21 -8.90 18.13 -19.64
CA LYS A 21 -8.83 19.36 -18.85
C LYS A 21 -9.18 19.05 -17.41
N VAL A 22 -8.18 19.03 -16.55
CA VAL A 22 -8.37 18.81 -15.11
C VAL A 22 -8.56 20.16 -14.43
N ASN A 23 -9.81 20.53 -14.15
CA ASN A 23 -10.16 21.71 -13.36
C ASN A 23 -10.71 21.29 -11.99
N ARG A 24 -9.82 20.80 -11.11
CA ARG A 24 -10.17 20.43 -9.74
C ARG A 24 -9.25 21.15 -8.76
N SER A 25 -9.85 21.71 -7.72
CA SER A 25 -9.16 22.15 -6.51
C SER A 25 -9.44 21.13 -5.42
N VAL A 26 -8.38 20.63 -4.78
CA VAL A 26 -8.46 19.69 -3.66
C VAL A 26 -7.60 20.26 -2.54
N GLU A 27 -8.15 20.33 -1.34
CA GLU A 27 -7.41 20.76 -0.17
C GLU A 27 -6.70 19.55 0.43
N ILE A 28 -5.37 19.51 0.38
CA ILE A 28 -4.59 18.43 0.98
C ILE A 28 -4.35 18.79 2.44
N ARG A 29 -5.08 18.17 3.36
CA ARG A 29 -4.92 18.33 4.82
C ARG A 29 -4.06 17.24 5.43
N VAL A 30 -4.09 16.05 4.84
CA VAL A 30 -3.25 14.92 5.20
C VAL A 30 -2.14 14.81 4.17
N THR A 31 -0.89 14.85 4.64
CA THR A 31 0.28 14.69 3.78
C THR A 31 0.46 13.22 3.36
N ALA A 32 1.24 12.98 2.31
CA ALA A 32 1.57 11.61 1.88
C ALA A 32 2.21 10.80 3.03
N GLU A 33 3.16 11.39 3.76
CA GLU A 33 3.82 10.71 4.88
C GLU A 33 2.87 10.40 6.05
N GLU A 34 1.92 11.29 6.36
CA GLU A 34 0.87 11.02 7.35
C GLU A 34 -0.03 9.88 6.89
N ALA A 35 -0.51 9.92 5.64
CA ALA A 35 -1.33 8.84 5.08
C ALA A 35 -0.60 7.49 5.10
N ARG A 36 0.70 7.47 4.76
CA ARG A 36 1.54 6.27 4.85
C ARG A 36 1.62 5.73 6.27
N ARG A 37 1.78 6.61 7.28
CA ARG A 37 1.81 6.20 8.70
C ARG A 37 0.46 5.66 9.17
N MET A 38 -0.63 6.30 8.76
CA MET A 38 -2.00 5.87 9.09
C MET A 38 -2.29 4.50 8.48
N ALA A 39 -2.01 4.32 7.19
CA ALA A 39 -2.14 3.05 6.50
C ALA A 39 -1.25 1.97 7.13
N LYS A 40 0.02 2.28 7.44
CA LYS A 40 0.93 1.33 8.12
C LYS A 40 0.35 0.86 9.44
N ARG A 41 -0.14 1.79 10.27
CA ARG A 41 -0.72 1.47 11.56
C ARG A 41 -1.92 0.53 11.40
N TRP A 42 -2.85 0.88 10.53
CA TRP A 42 -4.03 0.05 10.27
C TRP A 42 -3.65 -1.35 9.73
N LEU A 43 -2.69 -1.45 8.81
CA LEU A 43 -2.21 -2.74 8.30
C LEU A 43 -1.64 -3.62 9.42
N VAL A 44 -0.89 -3.03 10.36
CA VAL A 44 -0.31 -3.76 11.49
C VAL A 44 -1.40 -4.19 12.48
N ASP A 45 -2.33 -3.28 12.80
CA ASP A 45 -3.36 -3.49 13.80
C ASP A 45 -4.45 -4.49 13.31
N GLU A 46 -4.84 -4.42 12.04
CA GLU A 46 -6.01 -5.14 11.50
C GLU A 46 -5.67 -6.32 10.57
N ILE A 47 -4.44 -6.38 10.03
CA ILE A 47 -4.04 -7.42 9.06
C ILE A 47 -2.93 -8.30 9.64
N SER A 48 -1.72 -7.75 9.81
CA SER A 48 -0.57 -8.50 10.31
C SER A 48 0.60 -7.56 10.62
N TYR A 49 1.37 -7.87 11.66
CA TYR A 49 2.65 -7.23 11.94
C TYR A 49 3.69 -7.41 10.82
N MET A 50 3.48 -8.36 9.91
CA MET A 50 4.33 -8.58 8.75
C MET A 50 4.00 -7.65 7.57
N MET A 51 3.07 -6.71 7.73
CA MET A 51 2.74 -5.74 6.71
C MET A 51 3.61 -4.49 6.81
N THR A 52 3.92 -3.91 5.65
CA THR A 52 4.50 -2.56 5.58
C THR A 52 3.78 -1.72 4.54
N ALA A 53 3.90 -0.40 4.70
CA ALA A 53 3.33 0.59 3.79
C ALA A 53 4.47 1.34 3.09
N THR A 54 4.35 1.47 1.76
CA THR A 54 5.36 2.13 0.92
C THR A 54 4.87 3.48 0.41
N GLU A 55 5.59 4.08 -0.54
CA GLU A 55 5.36 5.45 -1.01
C GLU A 55 3.92 5.62 -1.56
N PRO A 56 3.14 6.58 -1.04
CA PRO A 56 1.80 6.85 -1.53
C PRO A 56 1.79 7.49 -2.92
N THR A 57 0.70 7.27 -3.66
CA THR A 57 0.38 7.98 -4.90
C THR A 57 -0.90 8.77 -4.71
N LEU A 58 -0.96 10.01 -5.21
CA LEU A 58 -2.20 10.80 -5.16
C LEU A 58 -3.16 10.30 -6.23
N VAL A 59 -4.32 9.79 -5.83
CA VAL A 59 -5.37 9.36 -6.76
C VAL A 59 -6.48 10.40 -6.78
N LEU A 60 -6.74 10.95 -7.96
CA LEU A 60 -7.88 11.83 -8.22
C LEU A 60 -8.98 11.01 -8.90
N SER A 61 -10.00 10.65 -8.12
CA SER A 61 -11.22 9.99 -8.59
C SER A 61 -12.45 10.85 -8.24
N LYS A 62 -13.58 10.25 -7.87
CA LYS A 62 -14.71 10.97 -7.26
C LYS A 62 -14.25 11.74 -6.01
N ARG A 63 -13.46 11.09 -5.14
CA ARG A 63 -12.77 11.70 -4.00
C ARG A 63 -11.26 11.58 -4.19
N ALA A 64 -10.52 12.56 -3.68
CA ALA A 64 -9.08 12.51 -3.71
C ALA A 64 -8.57 11.67 -2.54
N ALA A 65 -7.65 10.74 -2.81
CA ALA A 65 -7.11 9.85 -1.79
C ALA A 65 -5.61 9.62 -2.02
N TRP A 66 -4.89 9.43 -0.93
CA TRP A 66 -3.56 8.83 -0.95
C TRP A 66 -3.71 7.32 -1.06
N ARG A 67 -3.34 6.76 -2.22
CA ARG A 67 -3.26 5.32 -2.42
C ARG A 67 -1.92 4.81 -1.93
N VAL A 68 -1.94 4.06 -0.83
CA VAL A 68 -0.75 3.54 -0.16
C VAL A 68 -0.60 2.05 -0.47
N PRO A 69 0.49 1.59 -1.09
CA PRO A 69 0.68 0.16 -1.36
C PRO A 69 0.98 -0.60 -0.07
N ALA A 70 0.22 -1.67 0.16
CA ALA A 70 0.36 -2.60 1.26
C ALA A 70 1.23 -3.79 0.83
N ILE A 71 2.39 -3.96 1.47
CA ILE A 71 3.38 -4.97 1.11
C ILE A 71 3.45 -6.02 2.22
N LEU A 72 3.30 -7.28 1.85
CA LEU A 72 3.58 -8.40 2.73
C LEU A 72 5.10 -8.60 2.83
N THR A 73 5.59 -8.79 4.05
CA THR A 73 6.96 -9.14 4.33
C THR A 73 7.05 -10.46 5.09
N ALA A 74 8.25 -11.04 5.15
CA ALA A 74 8.56 -12.15 6.04
C ALA A 74 9.98 -11.98 6.56
N SER A 75 10.21 -12.29 7.83
CA SER A 75 11.46 -11.95 8.54
C SER A 75 12.72 -12.51 7.87
N HIS A 76 12.63 -13.67 7.23
CA HIS A 76 13.77 -14.36 6.60
C HIS A 76 13.96 -14.07 5.11
N VAL A 77 13.03 -13.36 4.46
CA VAL A 77 13.13 -13.02 3.02
C VAL A 77 12.90 -11.54 2.71
N GLY A 78 12.49 -10.74 3.69
CA GLY A 78 12.16 -9.33 3.49
C GLY A 78 10.83 -9.18 2.74
N HIS A 79 10.82 -8.45 1.63
CA HIS A 79 9.60 -8.19 0.87
C HIS A 79 9.13 -9.44 0.11
N VAL A 80 7.89 -9.88 0.36
CA VAL A 80 7.26 -11.00 -0.34
C VAL A 80 6.52 -10.50 -1.58
N GLY A 81 5.75 -9.42 -1.45
CA GLY A 81 4.98 -8.86 -2.56
C GLY A 81 3.92 -7.85 -2.13
N ALA A 82 3.34 -7.14 -3.10
CA ALA A 82 2.22 -6.25 -2.86
C ALA A 82 0.92 -7.05 -2.67
N ALA A 83 0.27 -6.89 -1.53
CA ALA A 83 -0.99 -7.54 -1.19
C ALA A 83 -2.21 -6.67 -1.55
N GLY A 84 -2.00 -5.40 -1.87
CA GLY A 84 -3.06 -4.49 -2.27
C GLY A 84 -2.72 -3.04 -1.97
N TYR A 85 -3.77 -2.24 -1.80
CA TYR A 85 -3.66 -0.81 -1.56
C TYR A 85 -4.63 -0.38 -0.45
N VAL A 86 -4.24 0.65 0.29
CA VAL A 86 -5.08 1.33 1.28
C VAL A 86 -5.26 2.76 0.79
N ASP A 87 -6.50 3.15 0.56
CA ASP A 87 -6.84 4.51 0.13
C ASP A 87 -7.20 5.35 1.36
N VAL A 88 -6.43 6.41 1.61
CA VAL A 88 -6.62 7.35 2.73
C VAL A 88 -7.13 8.67 2.18
N ASP A 89 -8.26 9.15 2.68
CA ASP A 89 -8.83 10.44 2.25
C ASP A 89 -7.87 11.61 2.55
N VAL A 90 -7.63 12.47 1.56
CA VAL A 90 -6.63 13.56 1.69
C VAL A 90 -7.10 14.71 2.58
N GLU A 91 -8.40 14.82 2.86
CA GLU A 91 -8.99 15.88 3.68
C GLU A 91 -9.24 15.40 5.11
N THR A 92 -9.74 14.17 5.29
CA THR A 92 -10.15 13.64 6.60
C THR A 92 -9.15 12.66 7.21
N GLY A 93 -8.33 12.01 6.39
CA GLY A 93 -7.48 10.90 6.81
C GLY A 93 -8.23 9.59 7.05
N GLU A 94 -9.53 9.52 6.75
CA GLU A 94 -10.30 8.29 6.87
C GLU A 94 -9.85 7.26 5.84
N LEU A 95 -9.74 5.99 6.25
CA LEU A 95 -9.49 4.89 5.34
C LEU A 95 -10.77 4.55 4.57
N GLN A 96 -10.70 4.63 3.25
CA GLN A 96 -11.83 4.31 2.38
C GLN A 96 -12.01 2.79 2.30
N ASN A 97 -13.26 2.32 2.45
CA ASN A 97 -13.65 0.91 2.30
C ASN A 97 -12.80 -0.07 3.14
N ALA A 98 -12.45 0.30 4.38
CA ALA A 98 -11.52 -0.45 5.23
C ALA A 98 -11.87 -1.95 5.37
N ALA A 99 -13.16 -2.29 5.55
CA ALA A 99 -13.59 -3.69 5.69
C ALA A 99 -13.40 -4.51 4.39
N GLU A 100 -13.71 -3.93 3.24
CA GLU A 100 -13.52 -4.57 1.93
C GLU A 100 -12.02 -4.71 1.61
N CYS A 101 -11.24 -3.65 1.88
CA CYS A 101 -9.79 -3.67 1.75
C CYS A 101 -9.16 -4.74 2.64
N GLN A 102 -9.61 -4.89 3.89
CA GLN A 102 -9.11 -5.90 4.81
C GLN A 102 -9.28 -7.31 4.25
N GLN A 103 -10.48 -7.63 3.76
CA GLN A 103 -10.75 -8.95 3.18
C GLN A 103 -9.91 -9.21 1.93
N ALA A 104 -9.80 -8.23 1.03
CA ALA A 104 -9.02 -8.36 -0.19
C ALA A 104 -7.51 -8.53 0.10
N ILE A 105 -6.96 -7.72 1.01
CA ILE A 105 -5.55 -7.79 1.40
C ILE A 105 -5.26 -9.12 2.10
N LEU A 106 -6.13 -9.59 3.00
CA LEU A 106 -5.94 -10.87 3.67
C LEU A 106 -5.92 -12.04 2.69
N ALA A 107 -6.83 -12.04 1.71
CA ALA A 107 -6.88 -13.07 0.68
C ALA A 107 -5.58 -13.08 -0.16
N GLU A 108 -5.11 -11.92 -0.60
CA GLU A 108 -3.87 -11.84 -1.37
C GLU A 108 -2.64 -12.20 -0.53
N CYS A 109 -2.59 -11.78 0.75
CA CYS A 109 -1.54 -12.20 1.67
C CYS A 109 -1.45 -13.72 1.81
N GLN A 110 -2.58 -14.42 1.86
CA GLN A 110 -2.60 -15.89 1.90
C GLN A 110 -2.03 -16.50 0.62
N GLU A 111 -2.34 -15.93 -0.56
CA GLU A 111 -1.75 -16.39 -1.82
C GLU A 111 -0.25 -16.10 -1.92
N LEU A 112 0.19 -14.92 -1.47
CA LEU A 112 1.60 -14.56 -1.42
C LEU A 112 2.39 -15.45 -0.46
N ALA A 113 1.82 -15.78 0.70
CA ALA A 113 2.46 -16.61 1.72
C ALA A 113 2.81 -18.01 1.18
N LYS A 114 2.02 -18.58 0.26
CA LYS A 114 2.31 -19.88 -0.37
C LYS A 114 3.60 -19.88 -1.19
N ARG A 115 4.08 -18.71 -1.61
CA ARG A 115 5.30 -18.54 -2.41
C ARG A 115 6.54 -18.30 -1.54
N VAL A 116 6.37 -18.16 -0.23
CA VAL A 116 7.46 -17.90 0.70
C VAL A 116 8.22 -19.21 0.96
N PRO A 117 9.55 -19.25 0.75
CA PRO A 117 10.32 -20.45 1.07
C PRO A 117 10.31 -20.72 2.57
N PRO A 118 10.46 -21.99 3.01
CA PRO A 118 10.53 -22.30 4.44
C PRO A 118 11.73 -21.62 5.09
N TYR A 119 11.56 -21.14 6.32
CA TYR A 119 12.66 -20.60 7.11
C TYR A 119 13.69 -21.70 7.37
N THR A 120 14.94 -21.43 6.99
CA THR A 120 16.07 -22.29 7.31
C THR A 120 16.92 -21.56 8.33
N PRO A 121 16.96 -22.03 9.60
CA PRO A 121 17.83 -21.46 10.61
C PRO A 121 19.28 -21.50 10.15
N ARG A 122 20.04 -20.47 10.51
CA ARG A 122 21.47 -20.45 10.28
C ARG A 122 22.11 -21.62 11.05
N ALA A 123 22.73 -22.55 10.32
CA ALA A 123 23.27 -23.79 10.88
C ALA A 123 24.66 -23.58 11.53
N ASP A 124 25.37 -22.55 11.11
CA ASP A 124 26.69 -22.14 11.59
C ASP A 124 26.54 -20.98 12.59
N MET A 125 26.50 -21.30 13.89
CA MET A 125 26.76 -20.30 14.92
C MET A 125 28.28 -20.28 15.18
N PRO A 126 28.96 -19.15 15.00
CA PRO A 126 30.38 -19.06 15.30
C PRO A 126 30.64 -19.36 16.78
N ASP A 127 31.60 -20.25 17.07
CA ASP A 127 31.94 -20.66 18.45
C ASP A 127 32.33 -19.47 19.34
N ASP A 128 32.83 -18.38 18.74
CA ASP A 128 33.18 -17.12 19.39
C ASP A 128 31.98 -16.32 19.94
N TRP A 129 30.74 -16.69 19.60
CA TRP A 129 29.52 -16.06 20.13
C TRP A 129 28.96 -16.77 21.37
N LEU A 130 29.55 -17.90 21.76
CA LEU A 130 29.13 -18.73 22.90
C LEU A 130 29.97 -18.52 24.18
N ALA A 131 30.90 -17.55 24.18
CA ALA A 131 31.81 -17.27 25.30
C ALA A 131 31.26 -16.24 26.31
#